data_AF-A0A354URW9-F1
#
_entry.id   AF-A0A354URW9-F1
#
_cell.length_a   1.000
_cell.length_b   1.000
_cell.length_c   1.000
_cell.angle_alpha   90.00
_cell.angle_beta   90.00
_cell.angle_gamma   90.00
#
_symmetry.space_group_name_H-M   'P 1'
#
loop_
_entity.id
_entity.type
_entity.pdbx_description
1 polymer ?
#
loop_
_entity_poly.entity_id
_entity_poly.type
_entity_poly.pdbx_seq_one_letter_code
_entity_poly.pdbx_strand_id
1 'polypeptide(L)'
;MPRKGKALESKEIKLSVTTLRKRLTAIVLAAIFLFLIIAVRFFLVTAVDGDKLKAKAIDQWTRELPIKARRGEIFDSAGRVLATSATVYGVYVRPRSVADI
;
A
#
# COMPACT_ATOMS: atom_id res chain seq x y z
N MET A 1 -32.90 65.77 19.04
CA MET A 1 -31.69 65.52 19.87
C MET A 1 -31.11 64.16 19.49
N PRO A 2 -29.90 64.05 18.89
CA PRO A 2 -29.38 62.76 18.41
C PRO A 2 -28.49 62.05 19.45
N ARG A 3 -28.70 60.73 19.59
CA ARG A 3 -27.91 59.82 20.44
C ARG A 3 -26.54 59.56 19.80
N LYS A 4 -25.45 59.88 20.51
CA LYS A 4 -24.08 59.52 20.12
C LYS A 4 -23.90 58.00 20.21
N GLY A 5 -23.79 57.35 19.05
CA GLY A 5 -23.27 55.99 18.95
C GLY A 5 -21.79 55.99 19.35
N LYS A 6 -21.40 55.08 20.24
CA LYS A 6 -19.99 54.84 20.56
C LYS A 6 -19.31 54.32 19.29
N ALA A 7 -18.32 55.06 18.81
CA ALA A 7 -17.44 54.63 17.75
C ALA A 7 -16.80 53.29 18.14
N LEU A 8 -16.87 52.34 17.21
CA LEU A 8 -16.20 51.04 17.31
C LEU A 8 -14.70 51.32 17.47
N GLU A 9 -14.17 51.06 18.66
CA GLU A 9 -12.75 51.17 18.94
C GLU A 9 -12.01 50.10 18.12
N SER A 10 -11.52 50.49 16.95
CA SER A 10 -10.64 49.67 16.12
C SER A 10 -9.31 49.53 16.84
N LYS A 11 -9.19 48.46 17.61
CA LYS A 11 -7.97 48.10 18.31
C LYS A 11 -6.90 47.73 17.28
N GLU A 12 -5.98 48.66 17.00
CA GLU A 12 -4.89 48.40 16.07
C GLU A 12 -3.98 47.30 16.61
N ILE A 13 -4.02 46.14 15.96
CA ILE A 13 -3.11 45.04 16.26
C ILE A 13 -1.74 45.43 15.70
N LYS A 14 -0.85 45.94 16.56
CA LYS A 14 0.57 46.14 16.20
C LYS A 14 1.22 44.77 15.99
N LEU A 15 1.14 44.26 14.76
CA LEU A 15 1.83 43.05 14.34
C LEU A 15 3.31 43.37 14.14
N SER A 16 4.15 43.02 15.12
CA SER A 16 5.59 43.09 14.95
C SER A 16 6.07 41.95 14.05
N VAL A 17 6.64 42.30 12.89
CA VAL A 17 7.16 41.33 11.90
C VAL A 17 8.26 40.43 12.48
N THR A 18 8.99 40.89 13.50
CA THR A 18 10.07 40.11 14.12
C THR A 18 9.52 39.02 15.05
N THR A 19 8.44 39.27 15.78
CA THR A 19 7.78 38.24 16.61
C THR A 19 7.03 37.23 15.75
N LEU A 20 6.42 37.66 14.64
CA LEU A 20 5.80 36.75 13.66
C LEU A 20 6.83 35.85 12.99
N ARG A 21 7.96 36.39 12.52
CA ARG A 21 9.04 35.59 11.92
C ARG A 21 9.57 34.54 12.88
N LYS A 22 9.85 34.89 14.14
CA LYS A 22 10.32 33.93 15.18
C LYS A 22 9.33 32.78 15.38
N ARG A 23 8.02 33.08 15.47
CA ARG A 23 6.98 32.06 15.63
C ARG A 23 6.87 31.14 14.41
N LEU A 24 6.90 31.71 13.20
CA LEU A 24 6.90 30.91 11.96
C LEU A 24 8.12 29.98 11.91
N THR A 25 9.34 30.50 12.17
CA THR A 25 10.55 29.66 12.17
C THR A 25 10.48 28.55 13.22
N ALA A 26 9.91 28.81 14.40
CA ALA A 26 9.75 27.80 15.44
C ALA A 26 8.78 26.68 15.01
N ILE A 27 7.66 27.04 14.37
CA ILE A 27 6.68 26.06 13.86
C ILE A 27 7.28 25.22 12.73
N VAL A 28 8.02 25.85 11.80
CA VAL A 28 8.69 25.14 10.71
C VAL A 28 9.74 24.17 11.26
N LEU A 29 10.55 24.58 12.24
CA LEU A 29 11.50 23.69 12.90
C LEU A 29 10.82 22.50 13.58
N ALA A 30 9.70 22.75 14.28
CA ALA A 30 8.91 21.68 14.90
C ALA A 30 8.34 20.70 13.85
N ALA A 31 7.85 21.22 12.72
CA ALA A 31 7.35 20.39 11.62
C ALA A 31 8.45 19.54 10.99
N ILE A 32 9.64 20.10 10.76
CA ILE A 32 10.81 19.36 10.24
C ILE A 32 11.23 18.27 11.23
N PHE A 33 11.26 18.57 12.52
CA PHE A 33 11.61 17.60 13.55
C PHE A 33 10.62 16.43 13.59
N LEU A 34 9.31 16.71 13.49
CA LEU A 34 8.29 15.68 13.39
C LEU A 34 8.48 14.82 12.14
N PHE A 35 8.74 15.44 10.98
CA PHE A 35 8.98 14.73 9.73
C PHE A 35 10.22 13.84 9.79
N LEU A 36 11.28 14.29 10.47
CA LEU A 36 12.49 13.49 10.67
C LEU A 36 12.21 12.22 11.48
N ILE A 37 11.41 12.30 12.55
CA ILE A 37 11.04 11.13 13.34
C ILE A 37 10.33 10.09 12.47
N ILE A 38 9.39 10.54 11.64
CA ILE A 38 8.64 9.67 10.72
C ILE A 38 9.58 9.08 9.66
N ALA A 39 10.48 9.88 9.08
CA ALA A 39 11.43 9.44 8.08
C ALA A 39 12.38 8.36 8.64
N VAL A 40 12.87 8.52 9.86
CA VAL A 40 13.70 7.51 10.53
C VAL A 40 12.91 6.21 10.75
N ARG A 41 11.68 6.30 11.26
CA ARG A 41 10.82 5.11 11.44
C ARG A 41 10.55 4.40 10.11
N PHE A 42 10.27 5.15 9.06
CA PHE A 42 10.06 4.62 7.71
C PHE A 42 11.32 3.93 7.18
N PHE A 43 12.49 4.55 7.35
CA PHE A 43 13.77 3.98 6.94
C PHE A 43 14.09 2.68 7.68
N LEU A 44 13.84 2.61 9.00
CA LEU A 44 14.06 1.38 9.77
C LEU A 44 13.22 0.21 9.25
N VAL A 45 11.93 0.44 8.96
CA VAL A 45 11.03 -0.61 8.44
C VAL A 45 11.44 -1.05 7.04
N THR A 46 11.78 -0.09 6.16
CA THR A 46 12.17 -0.40 4.78
C THR A 46 13.55 -1.04 4.67
N ALA A 47 14.51 -0.68 5.53
CA ALA A 47 15.86 -1.23 5.52
C ALA A 47 15.94 -2.61 6.21
N VAL A 48 15.26 -2.81 7.33
CA VAL A 48 15.34 -4.07 8.10
C VAL A 48 14.36 -5.11 7.58
N ASP A 49 13.12 -4.73 7.31
CA ASP A 49 12.08 -5.68 6.89
C ASP A 49 11.87 -5.70 5.37
N GLY A 50 12.55 -4.83 4.61
CA GLY A 50 12.36 -4.70 3.16
C GLY A 50 12.56 -6.01 2.40
N ASP A 51 13.64 -6.73 2.69
CA ASP A 51 13.94 -7.99 2.00
C ASP A 51 12.96 -9.10 2.39
N LYS A 52 12.53 -9.13 3.65
CA LYS A 52 11.55 -10.10 4.14
C LYS A 52 10.16 -9.85 3.56
N LEU A 53 9.74 -8.59 3.41
CA LEU A 53 8.48 -8.25 2.75
C LEU A 53 8.53 -8.55 1.25
N LYS A 54 9.65 -8.25 0.59
CA LYS A 54 9.84 -8.59 -0.84
C LYS A 54 9.80 -10.09 -1.08
N ALA A 55 10.49 -10.89 -0.27
CA ALA A 55 10.48 -12.34 -0.38
C ALA A 55 9.07 -12.92 -0.23
N LYS A 56 8.30 -12.44 0.76
CA LYS A 56 6.89 -12.83 0.93
C LYS A 56 6.00 -12.44 -0.26
N ALA A 57 6.24 -11.27 -0.87
CA ALA A 57 5.50 -10.85 -2.05
C ALA A 57 5.80 -11.75 -3.27
N ILE A 58 7.07 -12.12 -3.46
CA ILE A 58 7.50 -13.03 -4.55
C ILE A 58 6.86 -14.42 -4.37
N ASP A 59 6.84 -14.95 -3.16
CA ASP A 59 6.20 -16.24 -2.85
C ASP A 59 4.67 -16.22 -3.13
N GLN A 60 4.01 -15.10 -2.81
CA GLN A 60 2.59 -14.93 -3.10
C GLN A 60 2.28 -14.84 -4.60
N TRP A 61 3.15 -14.23 -5.40
CA TRP A 61 2.95 -14.10 -6.85
C TRP A 61 3.37 -15.34 -7.63
N THR A 62 4.45 -15.98 -7.19
CA THR A 62 5.00 -17.18 -7.82
C THR A 62 4.33 -18.40 -7.21
N ARG A 63 3.00 -18.49 -7.30
CA ARG A 63 2.32 -19.68 -6.84
C ARG A 63 2.76 -20.83 -7.72
N GLU A 64 3.50 -21.77 -7.16
CA GLU A 64 3.90 -22.99 -7.85
C GLU A 64 2.63 -23.69 -8.35
N LEU A 65 2.45 -23.74 -9.67
CA LEU A 65 1.45 -24.59 -10.28
C LEU A 65 2.06 -25.99 -10.35
N PRO A 66 1.56 -26.98 -9.58
CA PRO A 66 2.06 -28.33 -9.68
C PRO A 66 1.74 -28.88 -11.07
N ILE A 67 2.76 -28.99 -11.91
CA ILE A 67 2.64 -29.65 -13.21
C ILE A 67 2.55 -31.14 -12.90
N LYS A 68 1.35 -31.71 -13.06
CA LYS A 68 1.17 -33.16 -12.93
C LYS A 68 1.95 -33.84 -14.05
N ALA A 69 2.88 -34.72 -13.68
CA ALA A 69 3.60 -35.54 -14.64
C ALA A 69 2.61 -36.43 -15.42
N ARG A 70 2.82 -36.55 -16.74
CA ARG A 70 2.03 -37.42 -17.60
C ARG A 70 2.29 -38.88 -17.20
N ARG A 71 1.22 -39.66 -16.97
CA ARG A 71 1.36 -41.11 -16.70
C ARG A 71 1.66 -41.83 -18.02
N GLY A 72 2.48 -42.87 -17.98
CA GLY A 72 2.72 -43.73 -19.14
C GLY A 72 1.44 -44.40 -19.63
N GLU A 73 1.39 -44.70 -20.93
CA GLU A 73 0.26 -45.37 -21.57
C GLU A 73 0.26 -46.87 -21.26
N ILE A 74 -0.91 -47.44 -21.02
CA ILE A 74 -1.07 -48.88 -20.79
C ILE A 74 -1.46 -49.54 -22.11
N PHE A 75 -0.68 -50.54 -22.53
CA PHE A 75 -0.91 -51.31 -23.75
C PHE A 75 -1.41 -52.72 -23.42
N ASP A 76 -2.30 -53.24 -24.27
CA ASP A 76 -2.64 -54.67 -24.34
C ASP A 76 -1.48 -55.47 -24.98
N SER A 77 -1.48 -56.79 -24.79
CA SER A 77 -0.57 -57.76 -25.43
C SER A 77 -0.47 -57.61 -26.97
N ALA A 78 -1.52 -57.11 -27.62
CA ALA A 78 -1.55 -56.81 -29.05
C ALA A 78 -1.06 -55.39 -29.43
N GLY A 79 -0.50 -54.63 -28.47
CA GLY A 79 0.00 -53.26 -28.68
C GLY A 79 -1.07 -52.17 -28.74
N ARG A 80 -2.33 -52.49 -28.41
CA ARG A 80 -3.45 -51.52 -28.42
C ARG A 80 -3.48 -50.71 -27.12
N VAL A 81 -3.66 -49.40 -27.20
CA VAL A 81 -3.73 -48.51 -26.02
C VAL A 81 -5.07 -48.70 -25.29
N LEU A 82 -5.01 -49.01 -23.99
CA LEU A 82 -6.19 -49.20 -23.13
C LEU A 82 -6.46 -48.00 -22.22
N ALA A 83 -5.43 -47.27 -21.80
CA ALA A 83 -5.57 -46.07 -20.98
C ALA A 83 -4.43 -45.09 -21.26
N THR A 84 -4.78 -43.83 -21.50
CA THR A 84 -3.85 -42.70 -21.65
C THR A 84 -4.25 -41.55 -20.73
N SER A 85 -3.32 -40.64 -20.46
CA SER A 85 -3.59 -39.43 -19.68
C SER A 85 -3.81 -38.23 -20.59
N ALA A 86 -4.93 -37.52 -20.41
CA ALA A 86 -5.26 -36.29 -21.13
C ALA A 86 -5.12 -35.06 -20.23
N THR A 87 -4.55 -33.98 -20.77
CA THR A 87 -4.49 -32.68 -20.08
C THR A 87 -5.85 -32.00 -20.17
N VAL A 88 -6.54 -31.85 -19.05
CA VAL A 88 -7.80 -31.10 -18.95
C VAL A 88 -7.57 -29.80 -18.18
N TYR A 89 -8.08 -28.70 -18.72
CA TYR A 89 -8.02 -27.39 -18.08
C TYR A 89 -9.26 -27.18 -17.20
N GLY A 90 -9.06 -27.15 -15.88
CA GLY A 90 -10.11 -26.76 -14.93
C GLY A 90 -10.13 -25.25 -14.76
N VAL A 91 -11.21 -24.60 -15.18
CA VAL A 91 -11.44 -23.17 -14.91
C VAL A 91 -12.08 -23.04 -13.54
N TYR A 92 -11.44 -22.30 -12.64
CA TYR A 92 -11.95 -22.01 -11.30
C TYR A 92 -12.09 -20.49 -11.12
N VAL A 93 -13.30 -20.04 -10.78
CA VAL A 93 -13.61 -18.64 -10.47
C VAL A 93 -13.80 -18.48 -8.97
N ARG A 94 -13.21 -17.43 -8.39
CA ARG A 94 -13.51 -17.02 -7.02
C ARG A 94 -14.68 -16.03 -7.04
N PRO A 95 -15.82 -16.33 -6.43
CA PRO A 95 -17.00 -15.47 -6.45
C PRO A 95 -16.73 -14.04 -5.94
N ARG A 96 -15.78 -13.88 -5.00
CA ARG A 96 -15.41 -12.57 -4.43
C ARG A 96 -14.62 -11.66 -5.39
N SER A 97 -14.16 -12.19 -6.52
CA SER A 97 -13.29 -11.49 -7.48
C SER A 97 -14.00 -11.17 -8.81
N VAL A 98 -15.27 -11.50 -8.93
CA VAL A 98 -16.12 -11.17 -10.08
C VAL A 98 -17.12 -10.09 -9.65
N ALA A 99 -17.21 -9.02 -10.43
CA ALA A 99 -18.26 -8.05 -10.28
C ALA A 99 -19.58 -8.69 -10.73
N ASP A 100 -20.58 -8.61 -9.87
CA ASP A 100 -21.95 -9.02 -10.18
C ASP A 100 -22.46 -8.15 -11.35
N ILE A 101 -23.03 -8.80 -12.37
CA ILE A 101 -23.74 -8.15 -13.48
C ILE A 101 -25.18 -8.62 -13.48
#